data_AF-A0A8X7NTP4-F1
#
_entry.id   AF-A0A8X7NTP4-F1
#
_cell.length_a   1.000
_cell.length_b   1.000
_cell.length_c   1.000
_cell.angle_alpha   90.00
_cell.angle_beta   90.00
_cell.angle_gamma   90.00
#
_symmetry.space_group_name_H-M   'P 1'
#
loop_
_entity.id
_entity.type
_entity.pdbx_description
1 polymer ?
#
loop_
_entity_poly.entity_id
_entity_poly.type
_entity_poly.pdbx_seq_one_letter_code
_entity_poly.pdbx_strand_id
1 'polypeptide(L)'
;MTLEEVMSDRDSDDEVDGEDADLADRHRIDALEDVSPTEKNFMHLWNSFVKKQRVFTDGHVPWACEAISKFHKKEFIESKPLHS
;
A
#
# COMPACT_ATOMS: atom_id res chain seq x y z
N MET A 1 -14.18 5.61 29.38
CA MET A 1 -15.53 5.17 28.95
C MET A 1 -16.56 6.16 29.49
N THR A 2 -16.54 7.36 28.94
CA THR A 2 -17.59 8.35 29.15
C THR A 2 -18.71 8.10 28.14
N LEU A 3 -19.94 8.52 28.45
CA LEU A 3 -21.11 8.32 27.58
C LEU A 3 -20.92 8.95 26.18
N GLU A 4 -20.06 9.96 26.09
CA GLU A 4 -19.69 10.65 24.84
C GLU A 4 -18.77 9.81 23.93
N GLU A 5 -17.88 8.98 24.49
CA GLU A 5 -17.06 8.05 23.71
C GLU A 5 -17.92 6.94 23.08
N VAL A 6 -18.98 6.50 23.77
CA VAL A 6 -19.89 5.44 23.32
C VAL A 6 -20.89 5.93 22.25
N MET A 7 -21.20 7.23 22.24
CA MET A 7 -22.07 7.88 21.24
C MET A 7 -21.32 8.43 20.03
N SER A 8 -19.98 8.42 20.05
CA SER A 8 -19.19 8.63 18.84
C SER A 8 -19.30 7.36 18.00
N ASP A 9 -20.00 7.45 16.88
CA ASP A 9 -20.22 6.41 15.84
C ASP A 9 -18.91 6.03 15.10
N ARG A 10 -17.82 5.89 15.85
CA ARG A 10 -16.46 5.66 15.39
C ARG A 10 -15.97 4.38 16.04
N ASP A 11 -16.55 3.26 15.61
CA ASP A 11 -16.04 1.92 15.91
C ASP A 11 -14.63 1.81 15.30
N SER A 12 -13.62 2.00 16.17
CA SER A 12 -12.20 1.94 15.83
C SER A 12 -11.65 0.50 15.83
N ASP A 13 -12.53 -0.49 15.61
CA ASP A 13 -12.23 -1.93 15.67
C ASP A 13 -11.84 -2.53 14.30
N ASP A 14 -11.86 -1.74 13.22
CA ASP A 14 -11.49 -2.17 11.85
C ASP A 14 -10.01 -1.83 11.50
N GLU A 15 -9.24 -1.28 12.45
CA GLU A 15 -7.86 -0.81 12.18
C GLU A 15 -6.80 -1.92 12.23
N VAL A 16 -7.16 -3.17 12.55
CA VAL A 16 -6.18 -4.22 12.91
C VAL A 16 -5.80 -5.18 11.76
N ASP A 17 -6.54 -5.23 10.66
CA ASP A 17 -6.24 -6.13 9.51
C ASP A 17 -5.35 -5.49 8.42
N GLY A 18 -4.95 -4.23 8.63
CA GLY A 18 -4.08 -3.50 7.70
C GLY A 18 -2.67 -4.06 7.63
N GLU A 19 -2.08 -4.30 8.80
CA GLU A 19 -0.65 -4.59 9.01
C GLU A 19 -0.28 -6.06 8.77
N ASP A 20 -1.10 -7.02 9.21
CA ASP A 20 -0.81 -8.46 9.05
C ASP A 20 -0.84 -8.89 7.57
N ALA A 21 -1.82 -8.39 6.81
CA ALA A 21 -1.89 -8.65 5.38
C ALA A 21 -0.79 -7.93 4.56
N ASP A 22 -0.20 -6.83 5.06
CA ASP A 22 0.99 -6.20 4.44
C ASP A 22 2.23 -7.08 4.63
N LEU A 23 2.33 -7.78 5.76
CA LEU A 23 3.41 -8.73 6.05
C LEU A 23 3.30 -10.00 5.20
N ALA A 24 2.11 -10.59 5.08
CA ALA A 24 1.88 -11.77 4.26
C ALA A 24 2.11 -11.49 2.76
N ASP A 25 1.67 -10.33 2.26
CA ASP A 25 1.93 -9.89 0.89
C ASP A 25 3.43 -9.68 0.66
N ARG A 26 4.14 -9.07 1.63
CA ARG A 26 5.59 -8.96 1.57
C ARG A 26 6.27 -10.31 1.41
N HIS A 27 5.93 -11.26 2.28
CA HIS A 27 6.54 -12.58 2.28
C HIS A 27 6.27 -13.36 0.98
N ARG A 28 5.12 -13.14 0.34
CA ARG A 28 4.76 -13.75 -0.94
C ARG A 28 5.56 -13.19 -2.10
N ILE A 29 5.72 -11.87 -2.18
CA ILE A 29 6.52 -11.22 -3.24
C ILE A 29 8.01 -11.50 -3.06
N ASP A 30 8.49 -11.56 -1.82
CA ASP A 30 9.89 -11.88 -1.53
C ASP A 30 10.28 -13.28 -2.01
N ALA A 31 9.34 -14.23 -2.02
CA ALA A 31 9.54 -15.58 -2.52
C ALA A 31 9.67 -15.70 -4.05
N LEU A 32 9.45 -14.62 -4.82
CA LEU A 32 9.58 -14.64 -6.28
C LEU A 32 11.06 -14.62 -6.70
N GLU A 33 11.61 -15.72 -7.22
CA GLU A 33 13.03 -15.79 -7.60
C GLU A 33 13.35 -15.02 -8.88
N ASP A 34 12.38 -14.92 -9.80
CA ASP A 34 12.55 -14.30 -11.12
C ASP A 34 12.34 -12.78 -11.14
N VAL A 35 12.11 -12.15 -9.98
CA VAL A 35 11.81 -10.72 -9.86
C VAL A 35 12.97 -10.01 -9.17
N SER A 36 13.47 -8.94 -9.78
CA SER A 36 14.58 -8.18 -9.22
C SER A 36 14.19 -7.49 -7.91
N PRO A 37 15.16 -7.18 -7.02
CA PRO A 37 14.87 -6.49 -5.77
C PRO A 37 14.18 -5.12 -5.96
N THR A 38 14.50 -4.42 -7.05
CA THR A 38 13.85 -3.14 -7.39
C THR A 38 12.38 -3.34 -7.75
N GLU A 39 12.08 -4.35 -8.56
CA GLU A 39 10.70 -4.70 -8.94
C GLU A 39 9.87 -5.12 -7.72
N LYS A 40 10.43 -5.97 -6.84
CA LYS A 40 9.78 -6.36 -5.59
C LYS A 40 9.43 -5.14 -4.72
N ASN A 41 10.38 -4.22 -4.55
CA ASN A 41 10.16 -2.99 -3.79
C ASN A 41 9.00 -2.15 -4.37
N PHE A 42 8.94 -2.02 -5.70
CA PHE A 42 7.82 -1.34 -6.35
C PHE A 42 6.49 -2.06 -6.12
N MET A 43 6.47 -3.40 -6.24
CA MET A 43 5.27 -4.19 -6.03
C MET A 43 4.71 -4.04 -4.61
N HIS A 44 5.57 -4.08 -3.59
CA HIS A 44 5.16 -3.82 -2.21
C HIS A 44 4.56 -2.42 -2.05
N LEU A 45 5.24 -1.41 -2.59
CA LEU A 45 4.81 -0.02 -2.51
C LEU A 45 3.41 0.17 -3.13
N TRP A 46 3.21 -0.42 -4.32
CA TRP A 46 1.94 -0.37 -5.04
C TRP A 46 0.83 -1.13 -4.29
N ASN A 47 1.09 -2.34 -3.81
CA ASN A 47 0.11 -3.15 -3.08
C ASN A 47 -0.35 -2.46 -1.78
N SER A 48 0.59 -1.95 -0.98
CA SER A 48 0.26 -1.17 0.21
C SER A 48 -0.54 0.08 -0.14
N PHE A 49 -0.19 0.78 -1.23
CA PHE A 49 -0.89 1.99 -1.68
C PHE A 49 -2.33 1.71 -2.11
N VAL A 50 -2.55 0.70 -2.96
CA VAL A 50 -3.87 0.29 -3.43
C VAL A 50 -4.78 -0.11 -2.28
N LYS A 51 -4.25 -0.86 -1.29
CA LYS A 51 -4.99 -1.26 -0.09
C LYS A 51 -5.37 -0.07 0.77
N LYS A 52 -4.40 0.79 1.11
CA LYS A 52 -4.62 1.97 1.98
C LYS A 52 -5.55 3.01 1.35
N GLN A 53 -5.44 3.22 0.04
CA GLN A 53 -6.26 4.20 -0.70
C GLN A 53 -7.54 3.63 -1.30
N ARG A 54 -7.85 2.35 -1.02
CA ARG A 54 -9.10 1.68 -1.43
C ARG A 54 -9.37 1.79 -2.94
N VAL A 55 -8.33 1.53 -3.74
CA VAL A 55 -8.41 1.56 -5.21
C VAL A 55 -9.14 0.30 -5.71
N PHE A 56 -10.47 0.38 -5.83
CA PHE A 56 -11.32 -0.78 -6.17
C PHE A 56 -11.76 -0.88 -7.63
N THR A 57 -11.68 0.21 -8.41
CA THR A 57 -12.19 0.22 -9.79
C THR A 57 -11.10 0.59 -10.79
N ASP A 58 -11.20 0.04 -12.00
CA ASP A 58 -10.25 0.36 -13.09
C ASP A 58 -10.25 1.85 -13.42
N GLY A 59 -11.39 2.53 -13.23
CA GLY A 59 -11.51 3.98 -13.42
C GLY A 59 -10.65 4.79 -12.45
N HIS A 60 -10.23 4.22 -11.33
CA HIS A 60 -9.33 4.87 -10.38
C HIS A 60 -7.85 4.76 -10.78
N VAL A 61 -7.48 3.85 -11.69
CA VAL A 61 -6.08 3.58 -12.03
C VAL A 61 -5.33 4.85 -12.51
N PRO A 62 -5.89 5.69 -13.42
CA PRO A 62 -5.20 6.91 -13.84
C PRO A 62 -4.89 7.86 -12.67
N TRP A 63 -5.87 8.02 -11.76
CA TRP A 63 -5.70 8.82 -10.55
C TRP A 63 -4.69 8.19 -9.59
N ALA A 64 -4.75 6.87 -9.39
CA ALA A 64 -3.85 6.14 -8.50
C ALA A 64 -2.39 6.25 -8.95
N CYS A 65 -2.12 6.20 -10.27
CA CYS A 65 -0.80 6.43 -10.84
C CYS A 65 -0.29 7.86 -10.55
N GLU A 66 -1.15 8.87 -10.70
CA GLU A 66 -0.78 10.25 -10.36
C GLU A 66 -0.51 10.40 -8.86
N ALA A 67 -1.40 9.86 -8.02
CA ALA A 67 -1.31 9.95 -6.58
C ALA A 67 -0.05 9.24 -6.05
N ILE A 68 0.22 8.00 -6.46
CA ILE A 68 1.40 7.26 -5.97
C ILE A 68 2.70 7.98 -6.33
N SER A 69 2.78 8.57 -7.53
CA SER A 69 3.95 9.35 -7.97
C SER A 69 4.21 10.59 -7.10
N LYS A 70 3.14 11.17 -6.52
CA LYS A 70 3.22 12.33 -5.62
C LYS A 70 3.55 11.90 -4.19
N PHE A 71 2.90 10.85 -3.68
CA PHE A 71 3.07 10.38 -2.30
C PHE A 71 4.43 9.71 -2.05
N HIS A 72 4.92 8.94 -3.02
CA HIS A 72 6.16 8.17 -2.89
C HIS A 72 7.29 8.72 -3.78
N LYS A 73 7.26 10.03 -4.03
CA LYS A 73 8.21 10.71 -4.91
C LYS A 73 9.67 10.48 -4.49
N LYS A 74 9.95 10.48 -3.18
CA LYS A 74 11.32 10.30 -2.67
C LYS A 74 11.81 8.88 -2.95
N GLU A 75 10.97 7.89 -2.62
CA GLU A 75 11.25 6.48 -2.88
C GLU A 75 11.52 6.23 -4.37
N PHE A 76 10.78 6.88 -5.28
CA PHE A 76 11.05 6.79 -6.72
C PHE A 76 12.38 7.43 -7.17
N ILE A 77 12.78 8.55 -6.55
CA ILE A 77 14.05 9.22 -6.88
C ILE A 77 15.25 8.42 -6.37
N GLU A 78 15.12 7.80 -5.20
CA GLU A 78 16.18 7.03 -4.55
C GLU A 78 16.28 5.58 -5.08
N SER A 79 15.22 5.09 -5.71
CA SER A 79 15.19 3.76 -6.31
C SER A 79 16.07 3.68 -7.55
N LYS A 80 16.70 2.52 -7.76
CA LYS A 80 17.40 2.22 -9.01
C LYS A 80 16.36 2.10 -10.15
N PRO A 81 16.71 2.47 -11.40
CA PRO A 81 15.84 2.21 -12.53
C PRO A 81 15.58 0.70 -12.68
N LEU A 82 14.35 0.35 -13.08
CA LEU A 82 13.90 -1.04 -13.23
C LEU A 82 14.62 -1.77 -14.38
N HIS A 83 15.12 -1.04 -15.37
CA HIS A 83 15.94 -1.58 -16.46
C HIS A 83 17.15 -0.68 -16.72
N SER A 84 18.33 -1.31 -16.88
CA SER A 84 19.51 -0.77 -17.55
C SER A 84 19.81 -1.62 -18.76
#